data_AF-A0A3S1ACU5-F1
#
_entry.id   AF-A0A3S1ACU5-F1
#
_cell.length_a   1.000
_cell.length_b   1.000
_cell.length_c   1.000
_cell.angle_alpha   90.00
_cell.angle_beta   90.00
_cell.angle_gamma   90.00
#
_symmetry.space_group_name_H-M   'P 1'
#
loop_
_entity.id
_entity.type
_entity.pdbx_description
1 polymer ?
#
loop_
_entity_poly.entity_id
_entity_poly.type
_entity_poly.pdbx_seq_one_letter_code
_entity_poly.pdbx_strand_id
1 'polypeptide(L)'
;RYLFAGTGYGFFAFDVTADTEKVVLQKRRAHLSKITCMGLACGGEFLVTCSEDKCLRLWGRKPSADPWHDGVPLTPMERFTGLSSSELINSQAGLWEPNLLGECCAHGGSVQGFLDFDHEGIVSCGADGLVIIWKNWEMQKVRRNQAVQKLLSHWDGPV
;
A
#
# COMPACT_ATOMS: atom_id res chain seq x y z
N ARG A 1 -4.79 -5.67 -17.63
CA ARG A 1 -3.83 -4.74 -18.25
C ARG A 1 -2.45 -4.83 -17.64
N TYR A 2 -2.29 -4.74 -16.32
CA TYR A 2 -0.96 -4.80 -15.69
C TYR A 2 -0.75 -6.09 -14.90
N LEU A 3 0.47 -6.61 -14.92
CA LEU A 3 0.93 -7.73 -14.11
C LEU A 3 2.04 -7.25 -13.17
N PHE A 4 1.88 -7.46 -11.87
CA PHE A 4 2.94 -7.23 -10.89
C PHE A 4 3.67 -8.54 -10.59
N ALA A 5 5.00 -8.49 -10.53
CA ALA A 5 5.83 -9.65 -10.22
C ALA A 5 6.89 -9.32 -9.17
N GLY A 6 6.95 -10.12 -8.11
CA GLY A 6 8.07 -10.13 -7.16
C GLY A 6 9.26 -10.93 -7.74
N THR A 7 10.47 -10.41 -7.59
CA THR A 7 11.71 -10.98 -8.15
C THR A 7 12.81 -10.90 -7.09
N GLY A 8 12.94 -11.96 -6.28
CA GLY A 8 13.81 -11.91 -5.11
C GLY A 8 13.36 -10.81 -4.15
N TYR A 9 14.23 -9.84 -3.88
CA TYR A 9 13.99 -8.72 -2.94
C TYR A 9 13.49 -7.42 -3.63
N GLY A 10 13.13 -7.49 -4.91
CA GLY A 10 12.55 -6.39 -5.69
C GLY A 10 11.27 -6.80 -6.42
N PHE A 11 10.60 -5.85 -7.08
CA PHE A 11 9.41 -6.13 -7.87
C PHE A 11 9.33 -5.26 -9.13
N PHE A 12 8.52 -5.70 -10.09
CA PHE A 12 8.28 -5.04 -11.37
C PHE A 12 6.79 -5.03 -11.68
N ALA A 13 6.36 -4.09 -12.53
CA ALA A 13 5.05 -4.17 -13.19
C ALA A 13 5.20 -4.10 -14.71
N PHE A 14 4.41 -4.90 -15.40
CA PHE A 14 4.40 -5.06 -16.85
C PHE A 14 3.04 -4.64 -17.41
N ASP A 15 3.02 -3.92 -18.53
CA ASP A 15 1.82 -3.85 -19.36
C ASP A 15 1.74 -5.11 -20.23
N VAL A 16 0.62 -5.81 -20.14
CA VAL A 16 0.33 -7.06 -20.87
C VAL A 16 -0.78 -6.89 -21.93
N THR A 17 -1.11 -5.65 -22.33
CA THR A 17 -2.17 -5.39 -23.34
C THR A 17 -1.71 -5.45 -24.80
N ALA A 18 -0.40 -5.42 -25.07
CA ALA A 18 0.15 -5.55 -26.42
C ALA A 18 0.91 -6.87 -26.56
N ASP A 19 1.16 -7.30 -27.82
CA ASP A 19 2.09 -8.40 -28.17
C ASP A 19 3.53 -8.17 -27.69
N THR A 20 3.81 -7.01 -27.08
CA THR A 20 5.06 -6.69 -26.41
C THR A 20 4.82 -6.48 -24.92
N GLU A 21 5.29 -7.42 -24.11
CA GLU A 21 5.39 -7.26 -22.66
C GLU A 21 6.38 -6.13 -22.36
N LYS A 22 5.87 -4.99 -21.86
CA LYS A 22 6.70 -3.83 -21.54
C LYS A 22 6.74 -3.61 -20.04
N VAL A 23 7.94 -3.55 -19.47
CA VAL A 23 8.13 -3.07 -18.10
C VAL A 23 7.72 -1.61 -18.03
N VAL A 24 6.79 -1.28 -17.14
CA VAL A 24 6.33 0.09 -16.90
C VAL A 24 6.79 0.63 -15.56
N LEU A 25 7.12 -0.27 -14.63
CA LEU A 25 7.55 0.05 -13.28
C LEU A 25 8.64 -0.92 -12.82
N GLN A 26 9.59 -0.41 -12.04
CA GLN A 26 10.52 -1.26 -11.31
C GLN A 26 10.83 -0.74 -9.92
N LYS A 27 11.05 -1.67 -8.98
CA LYS A 27 11.73 -1.43 -7.71
C LYS A 27 12.70 -2.56 -7.43
N ARG A 28 13.98 -2.36 -7.76
CA ARG A 28 15.01 -3.41 -7.69
C ARG A 28 15.45 -3.77 -6.27
N ARG A 29 15.32 -2.84 -5.33
CA ARG A 29 15.70 -3.00 -3.92
C ARG A 29 14.54 -2.58 -3.03
N ALA A 30 13.51 -3.41 -2.98
CA ALA A 30 12.33 -3.15 -2.16
C ALA A 30 12.53 -3.65 -0.72
N HIS A 31 13.17 -4.82 -0.58
CA HIS A 31 13.41 -5.46 0.70
C HIS A 31 14.88 -5.86 0.89
N LEU A 32 15.23 -6.26 2.11
CA LEU A 32 16.53 -6.83 2.46
C LEU A 32 16.59 -8.35 2.24
N SER A 33 15.43 -8.99 2.03
CA SER A 33 15.31 -10.40 1.65
C SER A 33 14.15 -10.59 0.67
N LYS A 34 13.84 -11.83 0.29
CA LYS A 34 12.83 -12.17 -0.71
C LYS A 34 11.46 -11.62 -0.35
N ILE A 35 10.72 -11.17 -1.36
CA ILE A 35 9.31 -10.84 -1.28
C ILE A 35 8.54 -12.16 -1.28
N THR A 36 7.66 -12.32 -0.29
CA THR A 36 6.83 -13.51 -0.07
C THR A 36 5.40 -13.31 -0.56
N CYS A 37 4.90 -12.09 -0.48
CA CYS A 37 3.55 -11.71 -0.90
C CYS A 37 3.53 -10.25 -1.34
N MET A 38 2.67 -9.91 -2.28
CA MET A 38 2.47 -8.55 -2.76
C MET A 38 1.05 -8.37 -3.27
N GLY A 39 0.48 -7.17 -3.10
CA GLY A 39 -0.82 -6.83 -3.66
C GLY A 39 -1.13 -5.34 -3.52
N LEU A 40 -2.05 -4.86 -4.35
CA LEU A 40 -2.60 -3.51 -4.21
C LEU A 40 -3.57 -3.47 -3.02
N ALA A 41 -3.57 -2.36 -2.30
CA ALA A 41 -4.43 -2.11 -1.14
C ALA A 41 -5.13 -0.75 -1.26
N CYS A 42 -6.19 -0.55 -0.49
CA CYS A 42 -7.02 0.66 -0.47
C CYS A 42 -7.50 1.05 -1.87
N GLY A 43 -8.05 0.08 -2.61
CA GLY A 43 -8.50 0.27 -3.99
C GLY A 43 -7.39 0.65 -4.99
N GLY A 44 -6.12 0.47 -4.63
CA GLY A 44 -4.96 0.80 -5.47
C GLY A 44 -4.20 2.06 -5.06
N GLU A 45 -4.50 2.68 -3.91
CA GLU A 45 -3.65 3.79 -3.43
C GLU A 45 -2.23 3.34 -3.10
N PHE A 46 -2.09 2.10 -2.61
CA PHE A 46 -0.81 1.56 -2.18
C PHE A 46 -0.55 0.20 -2.81
N LEU A 47 0.74 -0.11 -2.99
CA LEU A 47 1.21 -1.47 -3.16
C LEU A 47 1.83 -1.93 -1.84
N VAL A 48 1.39 -3.07 -1.35
CA VAL A 48 1.89 -3.72 -0.14
C VAL A 48 2.82 -4.85 -0.54
N THR A 49 3.99 -4.92 0.09
CA THR A 49 4.92 -6.06 -0.07
C THR A 49 5.28 -6.65 1.28
N CYS A 50 5.24 -7.98 1.40
CA CYS A 50 5.68 -8.77 2.55
C CYS A 50 7.00 -9.45 2.24
N SER A 51 7.83 -9.71 3.25
CA SER A 51 9.14 -10.31 3.02
C SER A 51 9.66 -11.20 4.16
N GLU A 52 10.63 -12.04 3.79
CA GLU A 52 11.53 -12.75 4.69
C GLU A 52 12.36 -11.83 5.59
N ASP A 53 12.50 -10.54 5.26
CA ASP A 53 13.18 -9.56 6.13
C ASP A 53 12.34 -9.10 7.33
N LYS A 54 11.22 -9.79 7.59
CA LYS A 54 10.32 -9.59 8.74
C LYS A 54 9.53 -8.28 8.70
N CYS A 55 9.58 -7.58 7.57
CA CYS A 55 8.86 -6.35 7.36
C CYS A 55 7.80 -6.50 6.28
N LEU A 56 6.73 -5.73 6.47
CA LEU A 56 5.81 -5.34 5.41
C LEU A 56 6.12 -3.88 5.02
N ARG A 57 6.05 -3.55 3.73
CA ARG A 57 6.30 -2.19 3.22
C ARG A 57 5.16 -1.70 2.37
N LEU A 58 4.90 -0.39 2.46
CA LEU A 58 3.91 0.33 1.68
C LEU A 58 4.61 1.19 0.65
N TRP A 59 4.17 1.06 -0.60
CA TRP A 59 4.73 1.77 -1.73
C TRP A 59 3.65 2.60 -2.42
N GLY A 60 4.07 3.69 -3.08
CA GLY A 60 3.17 4.49 -3.90
C GLY A 60 3.86 5.74 -4.46
N ARG A 61 3.07 6.62 -5.05
CA ARG A 61 3.50 7.98 -5.37
C ARG A 61 3.77 8.77 -4.08
N LYS A 62 4.66 9.77 -4.14
CA LYS A 62 4.79 10.71 -3.01
C LYS A 62 3.46 11.44 -2.81
N PRO A 63 3.10 11.78 -1.56
CA PRO A 63 1.98 12.69 -1.32
C PRO A 63 2.19 13.98 -2.12
N SER A 64 1.27 14.28 -3.03
CA SER A 64 1.22 15.56 -3.74
C SER A 64 0.15 16.45 -3.11
N ALA A 65 0.37 17.75 -3.12
CA ALA A 65 -0.62 18.73 -2.65
C ALA A 65 -1.82 18.83 -3.61
N ASP A 66 -1.68 18.32 -4.84
CA ASP A 66 -2.73 18.37 -5.85
C ASP A 66 -3.94 17.55 -5.37
N PRO A 67 -5.11 18.20 -5.18
CA PRO A 67 -6.33 17.51 -4.89
C PRO A 67 -6.60 16.51 -6.02
N TRP A 68 -6.81 15.25 -5.65
CA TRP A 68 -7.31 14.26 -6.59
C TRP A 68 -8.54 14.84 -7.30
N HIS A 69 -8.64 14.61 -8.62
CA HIS A 69 -9.81 15.03 -9.38
C HIS A 69 -11.03 14.27 -8.86
N ASP A 70 -11.78 14.93 -7.98
CA ASP A 70 -13.00 14.42 -7.37
C ASP A 70 -13.99 14.08 -8.49
N GLY A 71 -14.41 12.81 -8.57
CA GLY A 71 -15.44 12.34 -9.50
C GLY A 71 -14.98 11.58 -10.76
N VAL A 72 -13.69 11.43 -11.05
CA VAL A 72 -13.24 10.56 -12.17
C VAL A 72 -12.92 9.14 -11.66
N PRO A 73 -13.58 8.09 -12.16
CA PRO A 73 -13.25 6.72 -11.77
C PRO A 73 -11.86 6.33 -12.29
N LEU A 74 -10.89 6.26 -11.38
CA LEU A 74 -9.53 5.83 -11.65
C LEU A 74 -9.36 4.32 -11.48
N THR A 75 -8.56 3.70 -12.36
CA THR A 75 -8.11 2.32 -12.18
C THR A 75 -7.16 2.22 -10.98
N PRO A 76 -6.99 1.01 -10.39
CA PRO A 76 -6.04 0.81 -9.30
C PRO A 76 -4.61 1.24 -9.66
N MET A 77 -4.19 1.09 -10.93
CA MET A 77 -2.87 1.51 -11.37
C MET A 77 -2.72 3.03 -11.41
N GLU A 78 -3.75 3.74 -11.86
CA GLU A 78 -3.77 5.21 -11.90
C GLU A 78 -3.79 5.80 -10.50
N ARG A 79 -4.49 5.16 -9.55
CA ARG A 79 -4.42 5.53 -8.13
C ARG A 79 -3.01 5.32 -7.58
N PHE A 80 -2.37 4.21 -7.92
CA PHE A 80 -1.06 3.86 -7.39
C PHE A 80 0.06 4.79 -7.89
N THR A 81 0.07 5.08 -9.20
CA THR A 81 1.12 5.89 -9.83
C THR A 81 0.80 7.38 -9.86
N GLY A 82 -0.49 7.73 -9.85
CA GLY A 82 -0.96 9.07 -10.16
C GLY A 82 -0.90 9.44 -11.64
N LEU A 83 -0.63 8.47 -12.53
CA LEU A 83 -0.44 8.69 -13.96
C LEU A 83 -1.49 7.90 -14.74
N SER A 84 -1.99 8.51 -15.82
CA SER A 84 -2.79 7.79 -16.82
C SER A 84 -1.96 6.67 -17.46
N SER A 85 -2.65 5.69 -18.03
CA SER A 85 -1.95 4.56 -18.66
C SER A 85 -1.03 4.99 -19.82
N SER A 86 -1.40 6.00 -20.62
CA SER A 86 -0.58 6.51 -21.71
C SER A 86 0.68 7.22 -21.21
N GLU A 87 0.57 8.01 -20.14
CA GLU A 87 1.71 8.67 -19.50
C GLU A 87 2.69 7.66 -18.91
N LEU A 88 2.18 6.63 -18.24
CA LEU A 88 3.00 5.59 -17.64
C LEU A 88 3.78 4.79 -18.70
N ILE A 89 3.12 4.42 -19.80
CA ILE A 89 3.74 3.64 -20.88
C ILE A 89 4.73 4.49 -21.68
N ASN A 90 4.42 5.75 -21.93
CA ASN A 90 5.24 6.63 -22.77
C ASN A 90 6.18 7.53 -21.98
N SER A 91 6.38 7.25 -20.69
CA SER A 91 7.27 8.03 -19.82
C SER A 91 8.66 8.19 -20.45
N GLN A 92 8.98 9.44 -20.81
CA GLN A 92 10.28 9.80 -21.39
C GLN A 92 11.40 9.79 -20.34
N ALA A 93 11.05 9.90 -19.05
CA ALA A 93 11.98 9.94 -17.93
C ALA A 93 12.48 8.55 -17.50
N GLY A 94 12.14 7.49 -18.25
CA GLY A 94 12.46 6.11 -17.91
C GLY A 94 11.33 5.41 -17.14
N LEU A 95 11.66 4.22 -16.60
CA LEU A 95 10.73 3.40 -15.83
C LEU A 95 10.30 4.13 -14.56
N TRP A 96 9.01 4.14 -14.27
CA TRP A 96 8.50 4.73 -13.04
C TRP A 96 8.94 3.91 -11.83
N GLU A 97 9.32 4.59 -10.75
CA GLU A 97 9.78 3.95 -9.51
C GLU A 97 8.93 4.41 -8.31
N PRO A 98 8.36 3.48 -7.53
CA PRO A 98 7.59 3.84 -6.35
C PRO A 98 8.46 4.32 -5.20
N ASN A 99 7.86 5.16 -4.37
CA ASN A 99 8.43 5.64 -3.12
C ASN A 99 8.01 4.75 -1.97
N LEU A 100 8.91 4.55 -1.01
CA LEU A 100 8.59 3.93 0.27
C LEU A 100 7.78 4.92 1.10
N LEU A 101 6.55 4.56 1.44
CA LEU A 101 5.63 5.39 2.22
C LEU A 101 5.61 4.99 3.69
N GLY A 102 5.88 3.72 3.98
CA GLY A 102 5.90 3.22 5.35
C GLY A 102 6.47 1.80 5.46
N GLU A 103 6.96 1.49 6.65
CA GLU A 103 7.49 0.18 7.01
C GLU A 103 6.78 -0.33 8.28
N CYS A 104 6.44 -1.61 8.25
CA CYS A 104 5.74 -2.31 9.32
C CYS A 104 6.59 -3.51 9.75
N CYS A 105 7.50 -3.28 10.70
CA CYS A 105 8.55 -4.22 11.12
C CYS A 105 8.38 -4.66 12.58
N ALA A 106 7.33 -5.44 12.86
CA ALA A 106 7.06 -5.98 14.19
C ALA A 106 7.09 -7.51 14.27
N HIS A 107 7.11 -8.21 13.13
CA HIS A 107 7.21 -9.65 13.12
C HIS A 107 8.63 -10.12 13.54
N GLY A 108 8.68 -11.22 14.28
CA GLY A 108 9.92 -11.92 14.64
C GLY A 108 10.42 -12.87 13.54
N GLY A 109 9.57 -13.20 12.56
CA GLY A 109 9.83 -14.12 11.46
C GLY A 109 9.41 -13.57 10.10
N SER A 110 9.61 -14.36 9.04
CA SER A 110 9.22 -13.99 7.68
C SER A 110 7.73 -13.68 7.61
N VAL A 111 7.36 -12.51 7.08
CA VAL A 111 5.96 -12.16 6.83
C VAL A 111 5.50 -12.99 5.64
N GLN A 112 4.42 -13.76 5.78
CA GLN A 112 3.96 -14.71 4.78
C GLN A 112 2.85 -14.14 3.90
N GLY A 113 2.08 -13.18 4.42
CA GLY A 113 0.97 -12.59 3.68
C GLY A 113 0.34 -11.43 4.42
N PHE A 114 -0.64 -10.83 3.75
CA PHE A 114 -1.43 -9.75 4.30
C PHE A 114 -2.89 -9.80 3.80
N LEU A 115 -3.78 -9.12 4.51
CA LEU A 115 -5.14 -8.82 4.11
C LEU A 115 -5.37 -7.31 4.20
N ASP A 116 -6.02 -6.78 3.18
CA ASP A 116 -6.43 -5.38 3.09
C ASP A 116 -7.85 -5.20 3.64
N PHE A 117 -8.04 -4.21 4.50
CA PHE A 117 -9.35 -3.74 4.95
C PHE A 117 -9.56 -2.27 4.56
N ASP A 118 -8.98 -1.85 3.42
CA ASP A 118 -9.07 -0.50 2.90
C ASP A 118 -8.52 0.51 3.93
N HIS A 119 -9.09 1.71 4.00
CA HIS A 119 -8.70 2.73 4.96
C HIS A 119 -8.87 2.31 6.43
N GLU A 120 -9.55 1.19 6.73
CA GLU A 120 -9.57 0.65 8.10
C GLU A 120 -8.21 0.12 8.52
N GLY A 121 -7.36 -0.35 7.61
CA GLY A 121 -6.02 -0.83 7.92
C GLY A 121 -5.69 -2.17 7.27
N ILE A 122 -4.52 -2.72 7.64
CA ILE A 122 -3.96 -3.93 7.04
C ILE A 122 -3.72 -4.96 8.14
N VAL A 123 -3.87 -6.24 7.82
CA VAL A 123 -3.50 -7.35 8.70
C VAL A 123 -2.38 -8.14 8.05
N SER A 124 -1.33 -8.47 8.79
CA SER A 124 -0.24 -9.34 8.33
C SER A 124 -0.15 -10.62 9.16
N CYS A 125 0.35 -11.70 8.54
CA CYS A 125 0.69 -12.94 9.23
C CYS A 125 2.15 -13.32 8.98
N GLY A 126 2.80 -13.93 9.98
CA GLY A 126 4.20 -14.28 9.93
C GLY A 126 4.50 -15.73 10.32
N ALA A 127 5.69 -16.20 9.94
CA ALA A 127 6.24 -17.50 10.34
C ALA A 127 6.58 -17.57 11.84
N ASP A 128 6.48 -16.45 12.56
CA ASP A 128 6.54 -16.36 14.01
C ASP A 128 5.23 -16.77 14.71
N GLY A 129 4.19 -17.14 13.94
CA GLY A 129 2.89 -17.52 14.47
C GLY A 129 2.03 -16.32 14.90
N LEU A 130 2.45 -15.09 14.58
CA LEU A 130 1.70 -13.89 14.91
C LEU A 130 0.81 -13.44 13.76
N VAL A 131 -0.31 -12.83 14.13
CA VAL A 131 -1.15 -12.00 13.27
C VAL A 131 -1.13 -10.59 13.84
N ILE A 132 -0.75 -9.60 13.03
CA ILE A 132 -0.59 -8.22 13.46
C ILE A 132 -1.55 -7.33 12.69
N ILE A 133 -2.27 -6.47 13.41
CA ILE A 133 -3.20 -5.48 12.83
C ILE A 133 -2.52 -4.11 12.82
N TRP A 134 -2.45 -3.51 11.65
CA TRP A 134 -1.86 -2.20 11.39
C TRP A 134 -2.97 -1.18 11.15
N LYS A 135 -2.99 -0.12 11.97
CA LYS A 135 -3.99 0.96 11.90
C LYS A 135 -3.31 2.31 11.70
N ASN A 136 -3.93 3.20 10.93
CA ASN A 136 -3.50 4.59 10.85
C ASN A 136 -3.75 5.29 12.20
N TRP A 137 -2.67 5.70 12.86
CA TRP A 137 -2.73 6.28 14.20
C TRP A 137 -3.49 7.62 14.24
N GLU A 138 -3.42 8.44 13.20
CA GLU A 138 -4.12 9.72 13.11
C GLU A 138 -5.63 9.50 13.06
N MET A 139 -6.07 8.57 12.21
CA MET A 139 -7.48 8.20 12.12
C MET A 139 -8.00 7.63 13.46
N GLN A 140 -7.23 6.73 14.08
CA GLN A 140 -7.61 6.15 15.38
C GLN A 140 -7.65 7.21 16.49
N LYS A 141 -6.73 8.18 16.47
CA LYS A 141 -6.74 9.32 17.39
C LYS A 141 -8.00 10.16 17.21
N VAL A 142 -8.38 10.50 15.98
CA VAL A 142 -9.61 11.27 15.69
C VAL A 142 -10.85 10.52 16.17
N ARG A 143 -10.97 9.23 15.85
CA ARG A 143 -12.11 8.40 16.28
C ARG A 143 -12.22 8.32 17.80
N ARG A 144 -11.10 8.10 18.49
CA ARG A 144 -11.06 8.09 19.96
C ARG A 144 -11.53 9.42 20.54
N ASN A 145 -11.03 10.54 20.00
CA ASN A 145 -11.39 11.87 20.47
C ASN A 145 -12.90 12.14 20.27
N GLN A 146 -13.45 11.79 19.10
CA GLN A 146 -14.88 11.91 18.82
C GLN A 146 -15.75 11.04 19.73
N ALA A 147 -15.31 9.80 20.02
CA ALA A 147 -16.03 8.91 20.94
C ALA A 147 -16.10 9.49 22.35
N VAL A 148 -14.98 10.02 22.87
CA VAL A 148 -14.94 10.69 24.18
C VAL A 148 -15.84 11.92 24.20
N GLN A 149 -15.81 12.75 23.15
CA GLN A 149 -16.70 13.92 23.05
C GLN A 149 -18.18 13.52 23.11
N LYS A 150 -18.58 12.46 22.40
CA LYS A 150 -19.96 11.94 22.44
C LYS A 150 -20.35 11.42 23.82
N LEU A 151 -19.44 10.74 24.53
CA LEU A 151 -19.70 10.25 25.88
C LEU A 151 -19.93 11.41 26.85
N LEU A 152 -19.10 12.46 26.77
CA LEU A 152 -19.23 13.64 27.62
C LEU A 152 -20.49 14.46 27.33
N SER A 153 -20.95 14.51 26.08
CA SER A 153 -22.16 15.26 25.73
C SER A 153 -23.46 14.60 26.18
N HIS A 154 -23.44 13.30 26.45
CA HIS A 154 -24.59 12.52 26.93
C HIS A 154 -24.45 12.10 28.40
N TRP A 155 -23.50 12.68 29.13
CA TRP A 155 -23.27 12.36 30.52
C TRP A 155 -24.13 13.26 31.42
N ASP A 156 -25.17 12.69 32.03
CA ASP A 156 -26.09 13.40 32.94
C ASP A 156 -25.60 13.45 34.41
N GLY A 157 -24.35 13.07 34.68
CA GLY A 157 -23.81 12.98 36.05
C GLY A 157 -24.32 11.74 36.82
N PRO A 158 -23.78 11.46 38.02
CA PRO A 158 -24.37 10.46 38.91
C PRO A 158 -25.68 11.00 39.52
N VAL A 159 -26.74 10.17 39.46
CA VAL A 159 -28.06 10.37 40.11
C VAL A 159 -27.93 10.31 41.62
#